data_AF-A0A559PMA1-F1
#
_entry.id   AF-A0A559PMA1-F1
#
_cell.length_a   1.000
_cell.length_b   1.000
_cell.length_c   1.000
_cell.angle_alpha   90.00
_cell.angle_beta   90.00
_cell.angle_gamma   90.00
#
_symmetry.space_group_name_H-M   'P 1'
#
loop_
_entity.id
_entity.type
_entity.pdbx_description
1 polymer ?
#
loop_
_entity_poly.entity_id
_entity_poly.type
_entity_poly.pdbx_seq_one_letter_code
_entity_poly.pdbx_strand_id
1 'polypeptide(L)'
;MKQIFLLVIFIFFSLGLKAQSCEELIDFVKSNDYGTTYNSPLSEAISKVSFHKVFIDFDTYYFAIVCFKSKYSYGCNEYLYQVGSNTKLNYTMNYLDSAGKAFWKYIQPYHENLECSPSLNRYRKNHLA
;
A
#
# COMPACT_ATOMS: atom_id res chain seq x y z
N MET A 1 -0.68 6.05 48.70
CA MET A 1 0.18 5.00 48.10
C MET A 1 -0.56 4.11 47.10
N LYS A 2 -1.78 3.60 47.36
CA LYS A 2 -2.56 2.79 46.40
C LYS A 2 -2.87 3.49 45.06
N GLN A 3 -3.07 4.81 45.04
CA GLN A 3 -3.39 5.54 43.80
C GLN A 3 -2.20 5.74 42.85
N ILE A 4 -0.96 5.76 43.37
CA ILE A 4 0.25 5.88 42.54
C ILE A 4 0.48 4.58 41.76
N PHE A 5 0.15 3.43 42.36
CA PHE A 5 0.30 2.12 41.72
C PHE A 5 -0.63 1.93 40.50
N LEU A 6 -1.84 2.50 40.55
CA LEU A 6 -2.80 2.47 39.43
C LEU A 6 -2.35 3.33 38.24
N LEU A 7 -1.72 4.48 38.50
CA LEU A 7 -1.15 5.36 37.46
C LEU A 7 -0.01 4.69 36.69
N VAL A 8 0.85 3.94 37.38
CA VAL A 8 1.97 3.21 36.76
C VAL A 8 1.48 2.08 35.85
N ILE A 9 0.42 1.38 36.24
CA ILE A 9 -0.19 0.31 35.41
C ILE A 9 -0.83 0.90 34.13
N PHE A 10 -1.43 2.09 34.20
CA PHE A 10 -2.06 2.73 33.05
C PHE A 10 -1.05 3.26 32.02
N ILE A 11 0.12 3.72 32.48
CA ILE A 11 1.23 4.16 31.61
C ILE A 11 1.88 2.97 30.89
N PHE A 12 1.95 1.80 31.52
CA PHE A 12 2.47 0.58 30.88
C PHE A 12 1.53 0.00 29.81
N PHE A 13 0.22 0.20 29.94
CA PHE A 13 -0.77 -0.34 29.00
C PHE A 13 -0.89 0.48 27.70
N SER A 14 -0.54 1.77 27.74
CA SER A 14 -0.63 2.68 26.59
C SER A 14 0.53 2.56 25.59
N LEU A 15 1.60 1.84 25.94
CA LEU A 15 2.77 1.62 25.07
C LEU A 15 2.59 0.44 24.08
N GLY A 16 1.49 -0.32 24.18
CA GLY A 16 1.29 -1.55 23.40
C GLY A 16 0.36 -1.44 22.19
N LEU A 17 -0.25 -0.28 21.92
CA LEU A 17 -1.30 -0.15 20.92
C LEU A 17 -0.83 0.57 19.65
N LYS A 18 0.16 0.02 18.93
CA LYS A 18 0.38 0.30 17.50
C LYS A 18 1.17 -0.83 16.85
N ALA A 19 0.49 -1.69 16.11
CA ALA A 19 1.00 -2.35 14.91
C ALA A 19 -0.11 -3.24 14.33
N GLN A 20 -1.08 -2.67 13.61
CA GLN A 20 -1.75 -3.48 12.60
C GLN A 20 -0.70 -3.77 11.52
N SER A 21 -0.50 -5.03 11.17
CA SER A 21 0.50 -5.36 10.18
C SER A 21 0.05 -4.90 8.79
N CYS A 22 0.99 -4.60 7.89
CA CYS A 22 0.63 -4.25 6.51
C CYS A 22 -0.10 -5.37 5.79
N GLU A 23 0.17 -6.62 6.16
CA GLU A 23 -0.54 -7.80 5.66
C GLU A 23 -2.00 -7.78 6.12
N GLU A 24 -2.26 -7.55 7.41
CA GLU A 24 -3.62 -7.41 7.96
C GLU A 24 -4.39 -6.27 7.30
N LEU A 25 -3.71 -5.15 6.99
CA LEU A 25 -4.35 -4.01 6.34
C LEU A 25 -4.66 -4.31 4.86
N ILE A 26 -3.77 -5.02 4.15
CA ILE A 26 -4.02 -5.50 2.79
C ILE A 26 -5.22 -6.46 2.77
N ASP A 27 -5.28 -7.40 3.70
CA ASP A 27 -6.38 -8.36 3.83
C ASP A 27 -7.70 -7.67 4.17
N PHE A 28 -7.67 -6.67 5.05
CA PHE A 28 -8.81 -5.82 5.32
C PHE A 28 -9.31 -5.11 4.05
N VAL A 29 -8.42 -4.49 3.28
CA VAL A 29 -8.79 -3.81 2.03
C VAL A 29 -9.40 -4.80 1.02
N LYS A 30 -8.78 -5.97 0.82
CA LYS A 30 -9.24 -7.00 -0.12
C LYS A 30 -10.57 -7.64 0.28
N SER A 31 -10.84 -7.77 1.58
CA SER A 31 -12.11 -8.33 2.08
C SER A 31 -13.27 -7.35 1.95
N ASN A 32 -13.00 -6.03 1.94
CA ASN A 32 -14.03 -5.00 1.78
C ASN A 32 -14.35 -4.66 0.31
N ASP A 33 -13.37 -4.79 -0.58
CA ASP A 33 -13.57 -4.52 -2.00
C ASP A 33 -12.72 -5.46 -2.87
N TYR A 34 -13.37 -6.12 -3.83
CA TYR A 34 -12.69 -6.98 -4.81
C TYR A 34 -11.71 -6.18 -5.68
N GLY A 35 -11.99 -4.88 -5.87
CA GLY A 35 -11.13 -3.94 -6.56
C GLY A 35 -11.06 -4.15 -8.08
N THR A 36 -10.23 -3.34 -8.74
CA THR A 36 -9.93 -3.46 -10.18
C THR A 36 -8.44 -3.65 -10.39
N THR A 37 -8.06 -4.73 -11.06
CA THR A 37 -6.65 -5.12 -11.26
C THR A 37 -6.18 -4.83 -12.68
N TYR A 38 -5.00 -4.23 -12.80
CA TYR A 38 -4.32 -3.92 -14.05
C TYR A 38 -2.99 -4.65 -14.11
N ASN A 39 -2.91 -5.66 -14.98
CA ASN A 39 -1.72 -6.50 -15.14
C ASN A 39 -0.71 -5.83 -16.07
N SER A 40 0.58 -5.96 -15.75
CA SER A 40 1.70 -5.37 -16.48
C SER A 40 2.73 -6.47 -16.82
N PRO A 41 2.39 -7.43 -17.70
CA PRO A 41 3.23 -8.61 -17.94
C PRO A 41 4.62 -8.24 -18.46
N LEU A 42 4.71 -7.19 -19.29
CA LEU A 42 5.95 -6.71 -19.90
C LEU A 42 6.84 -5.85 -18.98
N SER A 43 6.32 -5.40 -17.84
CA SER A 43 7.10 -4.57 -16.90
C SER A 43 8.08 -5.44 -16.11
N GLU A 44 9.34 -5.01 -15.99
CA GLU A 44 10.37 -5.77 -15.26
C GLU A 44 10.17 -5.77 -13.74
N ALA A 45 9.63 -4.69 -13.19
CA ALA A 45 9.56 -4.48 -11.74
C ALA A 45 8.15 -4.60 -11.16
N ILE A 46 7.11 -4.14 -11.87
CA ILE A 46 5.71 -4.21 -11.43
C ILE A 46 5.00 -5.32 -12.21
N SER A 47 4.34 -6.22 -11.51
CA SER A 47 3.54 -7.30 -12.10
C SER A 47 2.10 -6.86 -12.32
N LYS A 48 1.49 -6.22 -11.32
CA LYS A 48 0.13 -5.68 -11.38
C LYS A 48 -0.09 -4.61 -10.33
N VAL A 49 -1.14 -3.81 -10.54
CA VAL A 49 -1.68 -2.88 -9.55
C VAL A 49 -3.18 -3.09 -9.42
N SER A 50 -3.67 -3.22 -8.19
CA SER A 50 -5.09 -3.36 -7.88
C SER A 50 -5.58 -2.13 -7.12
N PHE A 51 -6.70 -1.56 -7.55
CA PHE A 51 -7.30 -0.37 -6.94
C PHE A 51 -8.57 -0.73 -6.20
N HIS A 52 -8.71 -0.26 -4.97
CA HIS A 52 -9.80 -0.58 -4.07
C HIS A 52 -10.45 0.68 -3.51
N LYS A 53 -11.75 0.59 -3.19
CA LYS A 53 -12.54 1.62 -2.50
C LYS A 53 -13.13 1.01 -1.24
N VAL A 54 -12.77 1.56 -0.08
CA VAL A 54 -13.29 1.10 1.21
C VAL A 54 -14.10 2.23 1.84
N PHE A 55 -15.27 1.89 2.37
CA PHE A 55 -16.14 2.83 3.06
C PHE A 55 -16.00 2.64 4.57
N ILE A 56 -15.50 3.66 5.27
CA ILE A 56 -15.24 3.63 6.72
C ILE A 56 -15.84 4.90 7.32
N ASP A 57 -16.69 4.77 8.32
CA ASP A 57 -17.29 5.90 9.06
C ASP A 57 -17.86 7.01 8.16
N PHE A 58 -18.59 6.61 7.11
CA PHE A 58 -19.21 7.49 6.11
C PHE A 58 -18.26 8.16 5.10
N ASP A 59 -16.96 7.91 5.21
CA ASP A 59 -15.94 8.39 4.28
C ASP A 59 -15.51 7.29 3.30
N THR A 60 -15.16 7.70 2.08
CA THR A 60 -14.61 6.80 1.06
C THR A 60 -13.10 6.94 0.98
N TYR A 61 -12.40 5.85 1.23
CA TYR A 61 -10.95 5.74 1.16
C TYR A 61 -10.54 4.95 -0.09
N TYR A 62 -9.49 5.42 -0.76
CA TYR A 62 -8.98 4.81 -1.98
C TYR A 62 -7.61 4.20 -1.73
N PHE A 63 -7.45 2.95 -2.15
CA PHE A 63 -6.21 2.21 -1.96
C PHE A 63 -5.68 1.68 -3.28
N ALA A 64 -4.35 1.60 -3.38
CA ALA A 64 -3.65 0.89 -4.42
C ALA A 64 -2.78 -0.20 -3.78
N ILE A 65 -2.97 -1.45 -4.19
CA ILE A 65 -2.09 -2.57 -3.87
C ILE A 65 -1.16 -2.78 -5.07
N VAL A 66 0.14 -2.54 -4.86
CA VAL A 66 1.17 -2.68 -5.90
C VAL A 66 1.93 -3.97 -5.68
N CYS A 67 1.94 -4.82 -6.70
CA CYS A 67 2.57 -6.14 -6.69
C CYS A 67 3.89 -6.06 -7.47
N PHE A 68 5.00 -5.97 -6.75
CA PHE A 68 6.35 -5.92 -7.34
C PHE A 68 6.89 -7.33 -7.58
N LYS A 69 7.38 -7.57 -8.80
CA LYS A 69 7.99 -8.85 -9.17
C LYS A 69 9.15 -9.17 -8.24
N SER A 70 9.18 -10.42 -7.78
CA SER A 70 10.32 -10.96 -7.04
C SER A 70 11.32 -11.55 -8.02
N LYS A 71 12.62 -11.30 -7.81
CA LYS A 71 13.70 -11.80 -8.69
C LYS A 71 13.77 -13.34 -8.75
N TYR A 72 13.24 -14.03 -7.73
CA TYR A 72 13.42 -15.48 -7.55
C TYR A 72 12.12 -16.24 -7.26
N SER A 73 10.94 -15.62 -7.41
CA SER A 73 9.66 -16.27 -7.11
C SER A 73 8.65 -16.01 -8.22
N TYR A 74 7.79 -17.00 -8.49
CA TYR A 74 6.62 -16.88 -9.37
C TYR A 74 5.56 -15.91 -8.81
N GLY A 75 5.69 -15.50 -7.54
CA GLY A 75 4.84 -14.52 -6.89
C GLY A 75 5.39 -13.09 -6.97
N CYS A 76 4.76 -12.21 -6.21
CA CYS A 76 5.17 -10.82 -6.03
C CYS A 76 5.03 -10.41 -4.58
N ASN A 77 5.70 -9.32 -4.22
CA ASN A 77 5.50 -8.68 -2.93
C ASN A 77 4.46 -7.58 -3.09
N GLU A 78 3.40 -7.64 -2.29
CA GLU A 78 2.33 -6.65 -2.29
C GLU A 78 2.61 -5.55 -1.28
N TYR A 79 2.32 -4.32 -1.68
CA TYR A 79 2.47 -3.12 -0.84
C TYR A 79 1.25 -2.24 -1.00
N LEU A 80 0.83 -1.64 0.11
CA LEU A 80 -0.39 -0.86 0.18
C LEU A 80 -0.09 0.64 0.20
N TYR A 81 -0.86 1.38 -0.59
CA TYR A 81 -0.82 2.83 -0.65
C TYR A 81 -2.24 3.37 -0.48
N GLN A 82 -2.44 4.30 0.45
CA GLN A 82 -3.65 5.13 0.48
C GLN A 82 -3.46 6.28 -0.50
N VAL A 83 -4.25 6.30 -1.57
CA VAL A 83 -4.08 7.18 -2.71
C VAL A 83 -5.26 8.15 -2.87
N GLY A 84 -5.11 9.16 -3.73
CA GLY A 84 -6.22 10.04 -4.09
C GLY A 84 -7.23 9.38 -5.04
N SER A 85 -8.47 9.88 -5.05
CA SER A 85 -9.57 9.37 -5.88
C SER A 85 -9.26 9.30 -7.39
N ASN A 86 -8.47 10.24 -7.90
CA ASN A 86 -8.09 10.34 -9.32
C ASN A 86 -6.90 9.43 -9.71
N THR A 87 -6.24 8.80 -8.74
CA THR A 87 -5.02 8.03 -8.96
C THR A 87 -5.24 6.84 -9.90
N LYS A 88 -6.37 6.14 -9.74
CA LYS A 88 -6.75 5.03 -10.63
C LYS A 88 -6.77 5.50 -12.08
N LEU A 89 -7.54 6.54 -12.37
CA LEU A 89 -7.69 7.06 -13.73
C LEU A 89 -6.34 7.43 -14.33
N ASN A 90 -5.56 8.23 -13.60
CA ASN A 90 -4.24 8.69 -14.04
C ASN A 90 -3.26 7.53 -14.29
N TYR A 91 -3.21 6.53 -13.41
CA TYR A 91 -2.37 5.35 -13.62
C TYR A 91 -2.83 4.57 -14.86
N THR A 92 -4.13 4.31 -14.99
CA THR A 92 -4.67 3.47 -16.07
C THR A 92 -4.49 4.06 -17.47
N MET A 93 -4.42 5.40 -17.57
CA MET A 93 -4.13 6.09 -18.83
C MET A 93 -2.66 5.97 -19.28
N ASN A 94 -1.74 5.58 -18.39
CA ASN A 94 -0.29 5.63 -18.66
C ASN A 94 0.43 4.29 -18.45
N TYR A 95 -0.19 3.32 -17.77
CA TYR A 95 0.52 2.10 -17.35
C TYR A 95 0.88 1.15 -18.50
N LEU A 96 0.17 1.21 -19.62
CA LEU A 96 0.48 0.40 -20.81
C LEU A 96 1.79 0.84 -21.47
N ASP A 97 2.11 2.14 -21.42
CA ASP A 97 3.39 2.66 -21.93
C ASP A 97 4.54 2.27 -21.01
N SER A 98 4.32 2.40 -19.69
CA SER A 98 5.24 1.89 -18.67
C SER A 98 4.58 1.91 -17.29
N ALA A 99 4.33 0.71 -16.74
CA ALA A 99 3.80 0.55 -15.40
C ALA A 99 4.69 1.22 -14.34
N GLY A 100 6.01 1.15 -14.53
CA GLY A 100 6.97 1.74 -13.63
C GLY A 100 6.93 3.27 -13.63
N LYS A 101 6.88 3.91 -14.81
CA LYS A 101 6.72 5.38 -14.91
C LYS A 101 5.37 5.83 -14.35
N ALA A 102 4.30 5.10 -14.64
CA ALA A 102 2.98 5.40 -14.09
C ALA A 102 2.94 5.28 -12.57
N PHE A 103 3.55 4.24 -11.99
CA PHE A 103 3.70 4.08 -10.55
C PHE A 103 4.45 5.25 -9.91
N TRP A 104 5.63 5.60 -10.44
CA TRP A 104 6.45 6.69 -9.89
C TRP A 104 5.75 8.03 -9.91
N LYS A 105 4.94 8.29 -10.94
CA LYS A 105 4.26 9.57 -11.10
C LYS A 105 2.99 9.69 -10.26
N TYR A 106 2.24 8.60 -10.12
CA TYR A 106 0.88 8.67 -9.60
C TYR A 106 0.66 7.92 -8.28
N ILE A 107 1.45 6.90 -7.95
CA ILE A 107 1.26 6.09 -6.73
C ILE A 107 2.38 6.35 -5.73
N GLN A 108 3.65 6.36 -6.17
CA GLN A 108 4.80 6.53 -5.28
C GLN A 108 4.76 7.79 -4.41
N PRO A 109 4.20 8.94 -4.83
CA PRO A 109 4.09 10.12 -3.97
C PRO A 109 3.35 9.86 -2.65
N TYR A 110 2.53 8.81 -2.56
CA TYR A 110 1.76 8.42 -1.38
C TYR A 110 2.51 7.46 -0.41
N HIS A 111 3.82 7.26 -0.59
CA HIS A 111 4.60 6.24 0.13
C HIS A 111 4.62 6.37 1.66
N GLU A 112 4.45 7.58 2.22
CA GLU A 112 4.55 7.84 3.66
C GLU A 112 3.22 7.62 4.41
N ASN A 113 2.08 7.53 3.71
CA ASN A 113 0.76 7.63 4.36
C ASN A 113 0.44 6.48 5.34
N LEU A 114 0.88 5.26 5.02
CA LEU A 114 0.56 4.05 5.79
C LEU A 114 1.82 3.33 6.32
N GLU A 115 3.01 3.81 5.94
CA GLU A 115 4.29 3.12 6.17
C GLU A 115 4.33 1.66 5.64
N CYS A 116 3.36 1.27 4.81
CA CYS A 116 3.25 -0.05 4.16
C CYS A 116 3.86 -0.09 2.75
N SER A 117 4.66 0.92 2.42
CA SER A 117 5.43 0.99 1.18
C SER A 117 6.81 0.33 1.37
N PRO A 118 7.41 -0.23 0.31
CA PRO A 118 8.76 -0.79 0.41
C PRO A 118 9.78 0.33 0.62
N SER A 119 10.87 0.03 1.33
CA SER A 119 12.04 0.90 1.32
C SER A 119 12.60 1.00 -0.11
N LEU A 120 12.55 2.21 -0.68
CA LEU A 120 12.82 2.46 -2.10
C LEU A 120 14.28 2.24 -2.52
N ASN A 121 15.18 1.92 -1.59
CA ASN A 121 16.59 1.61 -1.88
C ASN A 121 16.75 0.44 -2.88
N ARG A 122 15.77 -0.47 -2.96
CA ARG A 122 15.78 -1.62 -3.88
C ARG A 122 15.15 -1.34 -5.25
N TYR A 123 14.30 -0.31 -5.37
CA TYR A 123 13.47 -0.07 -6.55
C TYR A 123 13.83 1.24 -7.28
N ARG A 124 15.13 1.58 -7.35
CA ARG A 124 15.60 2.82 -7.99
C ARG A 124 15.02 3.01 -9.40
N LYS A 125 14.74 4.28 -9.72
CA LYS A 125 14.16 4.86 -10.94
C LYS A 125 14.65 4.26 -12.28
N ASN A 126 15.83 3.63 -12.30
CA ASN A 126 16.47 3.07 -13.49
C ASN A 126 16.01 1.65 -13.87
N HIS A 127 15.28 0.93 -12.99
CA HIS A 127 14.70 -0.40 -13.27
C HIS A 127 13.19 -0.37 -13.53
N LEU A 128 12.62 0.83 -13.67
CA LEU A 128 11.18 1.08 -13.86
C LEU A 128 10.90 1.84 -15.16
N ALA A 129 11.90 1.94 -16.05
CA ALA A 129 11.84 2.60 -17.34
C ALA A 129 11.75 1.60 -18.49
#